data_AF-A0A645HEY5-F1
#
_entry.id   AF-A0A645HEY5-F1
#
_cell.length_a   1.000
_cell.length_b   1.000
_cell.length_c   1.000
_cell.angle_alpha   90.00
_cell.angle_beta   90.00
_cell.angle_gamma   90.00
#
_symmetry.space_group_name_H-M   'P 1'
#
loop_
_entity.id
_entity.type
_entity.pdbx_description
1 polymer ?
#
loop_
_entity_poly.entity_id
_entity_poly.type
_entity_poly.pdbx_seq_one_letter_code
_entity_poly.pdbx_strand_id
1 'polypeptide(L)' 'MVEIMSNCPTNWGLSPLETLEFMKENTLKEYELGEFRAV' A
#
# COMPACT_ATOMS: atom_id res chain seq x y z
N MET A 1 -7.20 -15.19 7.18
CA MET A 1 -5.87 -14.67 6.82
C MET A 1 -6.04 -13.23 6.46
N VAL A 2 -5.17 -12.34 6.94
CA VAL A 2 -5.25 -10.90 6.67
C VAL A 2 -3.93 -10.51 6.06
N GLU A 3 -3.97 -9.94 4.87
CA GLU A 3 -2.81 -9.43 4.16
C GLU A 3 -2.76 -7.91 4.32
N ILE A 4 -1.57 -7.39 4.60
CA ILE A 4 -1.36 -5.96 4.83
C ILE A 4 -0.22 -5.50 3.93
N MET A 5 -0.48 -4.43 3.20
CA MET A 5 0.53 -3.74 2.43
C MET A 5 1.14 -2.62 3.27
N SER A 6 2.46 -2.64 3.43
CA SER A 6 3.20 -1.60 4.15
C SER A 6 4.21 -0.93 3.23
N ASN A 7 4.31 0.39 3.32
CA ASN A 7 5.39 1.13 2.70
C ASN A 7 6.62 1.23 3.61
N CYS A 8 7.80 1.26 2.99
CA CYS A 8 9.06 1.64 3.65
C CYS A 8 9.59 2.92 2.99
N PRO A 9 9.32 4.11 3.59
CA PRO A 9 9.72 5.41 3.00
C PRO A 9 11.21 5.48 2.69
N THR A 10 12.04 4.96 3.60
CA THR A 10 13.50 4.91 3.44
C THR A 10 13.91 4.06 2.24
N ASN A 11 13.19 2.96 1.97
CA ASN A 11 13.48 2.08 0.83
C ASN A 11 13.15 2.75 -0.52
N TRP A 12 12.18 3.67 -0.55
CA TRP A 12 11.79 4.37 -1.77
C TRP A 12 12.39 5.77 -1.89
N GLY A 13 13.21 6.19 -0.92
CA GLY A 13 13.83 7.51 -0.92
C GLY A 13 12.84 8.67 -0.78
N LEU A 14 11.67 8.41 -0.17
CA LEU A 14 10.59 9.39 0.00
C LEU A 14 10.45 9.79 1.47
N SER A 15 9.93 10.98 1.72
CA SER A 15 9.48 11.33 3.07
C SER A 15 8.30 10.45 3.50
N PRO A 16 8.04 10.32 4.82
CA PRO A 16 6.90 9.54 5.31
C PRO A 16 5.56 9.98 4.72
N LEU A 17 5.37 11.28 4.47
CA LEU A 17 4.13 11.82 3.90
C LEU A 17 4.01 11.57 2.40
N GLU A 18 5.07 11.84 1.62
CA GLU A 18 5.08 11.59 0.16
C GLU A 18 4.85 10.13 -0.17
N THR A 19 5.35 9.23 0.67
CA THR A 19 5.18 7.79 0.47
C THR A 19 3.70 7.36 0.53
N LEU A 20 2.87 8.05 1.32
CA LEU A 20 1.44 7.73 1.42
C LEU A 20 0.71 8.05 0.12
N GLU A 21 1.04 9.16 -0.53
CA GLU A 21 0.48 9.51 -1.84
C GLU A 21 1.01 8.57 -2.92
N PHE A 22 2.31 8.25 -2.89
CA PHE A 22 2.90 7.27 -3.82
C PHE A 22 2.19 5.90 -3.74
N MET A 23 1.85 5.42 -2.54
CA MET A 23 1.10 4.19 -2.38
C MET A 23 -0.28 4.24 -3.02
N LYS A 24 -1.03 5.34 -2.85
CA LYS A 24 -2.38 5.49 -3.43
C LYS A 24 -2.34 5.52 -4.95
N GLU A 25 -1.31 6.16 -5.52
CA GLU A 25 -1.22 6.39 -6.95
C GLU A 25 -0.63 5.21 -7.73
N ASN A 26 0.21 4.39 -7.08
CA ASN A 26 0.96 3.31 -7.73
C ASN A 26 0.66 1.95 -7.08
N THR A 27 0.98 1.78 -5.80
CA THR A 27 1.00 0.47 -5.15
C THR A 27 -0.41 -0.14 -4.95
N LEU A 28 -1.35 0.64 -4.42
CA LEU A 28 -2.73 0.21 -4.13
C LEU A 28 -3.58 -0.01 -5.39
N LYS A 29 -3.15 0.53 -6.55
CA LYS A 29 -3.78 0.23 -7.83
C LYS A 29 -3.41 -1.16 -8.35
N GLU A 30 -2.15 -1.54 -8.16
CA GLU A 30 -1.67 -2.86 -8.60
C GLU A 30 -2.14 -3.97 -7.67
N TYR A 31 -2.21 -3.68 -6.37
CA TYR A 31 -2.68 -4.60 -5.33
C TYR A 31 -3.99 -4.10 -4.76
N GLU A 32 -5.08 -4.40 -5.45
CA GLU A 32 -6.42 -4.00 -5.04
C GLU A 32 -6.80 -4.61 -3.68
N LEU A 33 -7.49 -3.80 -2.87
CA LEU A 33 -8.05 -4.27 -1.61
C LEU A 33 -9.26 -5.15 -1.90
N GLY A 34 -9.34 -6.27 -1.21
CA GLY A 34 -10.45 -7.20 -1.35
C GLY A 34 -10.60 -8.12 -0.17
N GLU A 35 -11.71 -8.84 -0.15
CA GLU A 35 -12.03 -9.85 0.84
C GLU A 35 -12.25 -11.19 0.14
N PHE A 36 -11.45 -12.20 0.49
CA PHE A 36 -11.57 -13.52 -0.13
C PHE A 36 -12.77 -14.32 0.39
N ARG A 37 -13.31 -13.95 1.57
CA ARG A 37 -14.56 -14.47 2.14
C ARG A 37 -15.18 -13.41 3.06
N ALA A 38 -16.12 -12.63 2.54
CA ALA A 38 -17.11 -11.96 3.37
C ALA A 38 -18.41 -12.74 3.32
N VAL A 39 -18.54 -13.67 4.26
CA VAL A 39 -19.80 -14.28 4.64
C VAL A 39 -19.79 -14.43 6.15
#